data_AF-A0A938E9D7-F1
#
_entry.id   AF-A0A938E9D7-F1
#
_cell.length_a   1.000
_cell.length_b   1.000
_cell.length_c   1.000
_cell.angle_alpha   90.00
_cell.angle_beta   90.00
_cell.angle_gamma   90.00
#
_symmetry.space_group_name_H-M   'P 1'
#
loop_
_entity.id
_entity.type
_entity.pdbx_description
1 polymer ?
#
loop_
_entity_poly.entity_id
_entity_poly.type
_entity_poly.pdbx_seq_one_letter_code
_entity_poly.pdbx_strand_id
1 'polypeptide(L)'
;MVTLLMRPWVATCSETGAALSDLYEDVLPARRERRLRRHLARCPGCQAVYASFVRAVEGLRSLGQEPTDASPTIVETVIAAIRSDSGDDPRRRDRPD
;
A
#
# COMPACT_ATOMS: atom_id res chain seq x y z
N MET A 1 -23.21 22.26 -10.61
CA MET A 1 -22.91 21.45 -11.82
C MET A 1 -21.40 21.36 -11.98
N VAL A 2 -20.81 20.18 -11.80
CA VAL A 2 -19.44 19.90 -12.29
C VAL A 2 -19.56 18.73 -13.25
N THR A 3 -19.42 19.05 -14.53
CA THR A 3 -19.49 18.14 -15.67
C THR A 3 -18.22 17.28 -15.68
N LEU A 4 -18.30 16.08 -15.09
CA LEU A 4 -17.21 15.10 -15.12
C LEU A 4 -17.11 14.48 -16.51
N LEU A 5 -16.39 15.16 -17.40
CA LEU A 5 -15.96 14.61 -18.68
C LEU A 5 -15.10 13.36 -18.44
N MET A 6 -15.62 12.24 -18.93
CA MET A 6 -15.01 10.91 -18.94
C MET A 6 -13.59 10.97 -19.55
N ARG A 7 -12.58 10.99 -18.68
CA ARG A 7 -11.24 10.54 -19.04
C ARG A 7 -11.13 9.09 -18.56
N PRO A 8 -11.05 8.07 -19.45
CA PRO A 8 -10.96 6.66 -19.02
C PRO A 8 -9.71 6.37 -18.17
N TRP A 9 -8.79 7.33 -18.12
CA TRP A 9 -7.56 7.31 -17.33
C TRP A 9 -7.72 7.85 -15.90
N VAL A 10 -8.88 8.34 -15.48
CA VAL A 10 -9.12 8.75 -14.09
C VAL A 10 -10.29 7.94 -13.57
N ALA A 11 -10.18 7.42 -12.34
CA ALA A 11 -11.29 6.71 -11.72
C ALA A 11 -12.47 7.67 -11.44
N THR A 12 -13.66 7.13 -11.23
CA THR A 12 -14.82 7.91 -10.73
C THR A 12 -14.83 7.94 -9.20
N CYS A 13 -15.65 8.82 -8.60
CA CYS A 13 -15.79 8.87 -7.15
C CYS A 13 -16.33 7.53 -6.60
N SER A 14 -17.30 6.91 -7.29
CA SER A 14 -17.86 5.61 -6.91
C SER A 14 -16.82 4.49 -7.01
N GLU A 15 -16.07 4.43 -8.12
CA GLU A 15 -14.97 3.48 -8.28
C GLU A 15 -13.90 3.67 -7.20
N THR A 16 -13.60 4.93 -6.85
CA THR A 16 -12.60 5.26 -5.82
C THR A 16 -13.07 4.86 -4.44
N GLY A 17 -14.32 5.20 -4.07
CA GLY A 17 -14.89 4.83 -2.78
C GLY A 17 -14.95 3.32 -2.55
N ALA A 18 -15.30 2.55 -3.59
CA ALA A 18 -15.36 1.09 -3.50
C ALA A 18 -13.99 0.42 -3.38
N ALA A 19 -12.90 1.08 -3.79
CA ALA A 19 -11.56 0.50 -3.84
C ALA A 19 -10.59 1.10 -2.80
N LEU A 20 -11.08 1.81 -1.77
CA LEU A 20 -10.22 2.45 -0.79
C LEU A 20 -9.43 1.45 0.07
N SER A 21 -10.03 0.31 0.45
CA SER A 21 -9.33 -0.73 1.22
C SER A 21 -8.22 -1.35 0.39
N ASP A 22 -8.54 -1.82 -0.81
CA ASP A 22 -7.56 -2.39 -1.75
C ASP A 22 -6.41 -1.42 -2.05
N LEU A 23 -6.72 -0.12 -2.15
CA LEU A 23 -5.73 0.93 -2.38
C LEU A 23 -4.82 1.15 -1.17
N TYR A 24 -5.35 1.03 0.05
CA TYR A 24 -4.58 1.16 1.29
C TYR A 24 -3.70 -0.06 1.55
N GLU A 25 -4.18 -1.25 1.17
CA GLU A 25 -3.45 -2.52 1.30
C GLU A 25 -2.47 -2.77 0.14
N ASP A 26 -2.43 -1.88 -0.85
CA ASP A 26 -1.57 -1.96 -2.04
C ASP A 26 -1.73 -3.27 -2.86
N VAL A 27 -2.94 -3.85 -2.84
CA VAL A 27 -3.28 -5.10 -3.54
C VAL A 27 -3.86 -4.87 -4.94
N LEU A 28 -3.90 -3.62 -5.39
CA LEU A 28 -4.46 -3.26 -6.69
C LEU A 28 -3.45 -3.47 -7.83
N PRO A 29 -3.90 -3.92 -9.01
CA PRO A 29 -3.06 -3.90 -10.19
C PRO A 29 -2.58 -2.48 -10.51
N ALA A 30 -1.30 -2.33 -10.85
CA ALA A 30 -0.62 -1.03 -10.99
C ALA A 30 -1.36 0.00 -11.89
N ARG A 31 -2.05 -0.45 -12.95
CA ARG A 31 -2.86 0.44 -13.80
C ARG A 31 -4.08 1.01 -13.08
N ARG A 32 -4.76 0.19 -12.27
CA ARG A 32 -5.97 0.56 -11.52
C ARG A 32 -5.62 1.50 -10.36
N GLU A 33 -4.59 1.14 -9.61
CA GLU A 33 -3.99 1.95 -8.55
C GLU A 33 -3.63 3.37 -9.05
N ARG A 34 -2.93 3.50 -10.18
CA ARG A 34 -2.60 4.81 -10.78
C ARG A 34 -3.83 5.63 -11.19
N ARG A 35 -4.92 5.00 -11.64
CA ARG A 35 -6.17 5.69 -11.98
C ARG A 35 -6.85 6.24 -10.72
N LEU A 36 -6.86 5.45 -9.66
CA LEU A 36 -7.45 5.80 -8.36
C LEU A 36 -6.65 6.90 -7.65
N ARG A 37 -5.30 6.77 -7.57
CA ARG A 37 -4.45 7.80 -6.98
C ARG A 37 -4.57 9.15 -7.70
N ARG A 38 -4.71 9.15 -9.02
CA ARG A 38 -4.96 10.40 -9.79
C ARG A 38 -6.30 11.05 -9.44
N HIS A 39 -7.34 10.25 -9.22
CA HIS A 39 -8.64 10.78 -8.78
C HIS A 39 -8.52 11.34 -7.36
N LEU A 40 -7.95 10.55 -6.45
CA LEU A 40 -7.74 10.93 -5.05
C LEU A 40 -6.91 12.21 -4.91
N ALA A 41 -5.90 12.43 -5.75
CA ALA A 41 -5.10 13.66 -5.75
C ALA A 41 -5.90 14.92 -6.13
N ARG A 42 -7.10 14.79 -6.72
CA ARG A 42 -7.87 15.90 -7.29
C ARG A 42 -9.26 16.10 -6.70
N CYS A 43 -9.85 15.06 -6.10
CA CYS A 43 -11.20 15.12 -5.55
C CYS A 43 -11.15 15.33 -4.03
N PRO A 44 -11.53 16.52 -3.52
CA PRO A 44 -11.52 16.80 -2.07
C PRO A 44 -12.45 15.87 -1.27
N GLY A 45 -13.57 15.45 -1.86
CA GLY A 45 -14.50 14.50 -1.23
C GLY A 45 -13.85 13.14 -1.00
N CYS A 46 -13.22 12.56 -2.03
CA CYS A 46 -12.50 11.29 -1.88
C CYS A 46 -11.28 11.42 -0.94
N GLN A 47 -10.61 12.57 -0.91
CA GLN A 47 -9.52 12.81 0.05
C GLN A 47 -10.02 12.76 1.50
N ALA A 48 -11.13 13.45 1.79
CA ALA A 48 -11.71 13.45 3.12
C ALA A 48 -12.15 12.05 3.56
N VAL A 49 -12.81 11.30 2.66
CA VAL A 49 -13.22 9.92 2.95
C VAL A 49 -12.01 9.02 3.19
N TYR A 50 -10.99 9.09 2.34
CA TYR A 50 -9.77 8.29 2.50
C TYR A 50 -9.04 8.62 3.80
N ALA A 51 -8.92 9.91 4.17
CA ALA A 51 -8.31 10.31 5.42
C ALA A 51 -9.07 9.77 6.64
N SER A 52 -10.41 9.83 6.63
CA SER A 52 -11.24 9.24 7.68
C SER A 52 -11.09 7.72 7.76
N PHE A 53 -11.04 7.04 6.61
CA PHE A 53 -10.78 5.62 6.52
C PHE A 53 -9.43 5.23 7.13
N VAL A 54 -8.34 5.92 6.75
CA VAL A 54 -6.99 5.66 7.30
C VAL A 54 -6.98 5.82 8.82
N ARG A 55 -7.56 6.91 9.34
CA ARG A 55 -7.64 7.14 10.80
C ARG A 55 -8.40 6.02 11.51
N ALA A 56 -9.49 5.54 10.93
CA ALA A 56 -10.27 4.45 11.51
C ALA A 56 -9.44 3.15 11.55
N VAL A 57 -8.75 2.81 10.46
CA VAL A 57 -7.90 1.61 10.40
C VAL A 57 -6.73 1.69 11.37
N GLU A 58 -6.04 2.83 11.45
CA GLU A 58 -4.94 3.05 12.39
C GLU A 58 -5.42 2.99 13.84
N GLY A 59 -6.59 3.57 14.13
CA GLY A 59 -7.22 3.46 15.45
C GLY A 59 -7.58 2.02 15.81
N LEU A 60 -8.03 1.21 14.86
CA LEU A 60 -8.29 -0.21 15.11
C LEU A 60 -6.99 -1.01 15.31
N ARG A 61 -5.94 -0.69 14.55
CA ARG A 61 -4.62 -1.33 14.72
C ARG A 61 -4.02 -1.05 16.09
N SER A 62 -4.10 0.18 16.58
CA SER A 62 -3.57 0.53 17.90
C SER A 62 -4.28 -0.19 19.04
N LEU A 63 -5.58 -0.50 18.89
CA LEU A 63 -6.33 -1.31 19.86
C LEU A 63 -5.90 -2.79 19.85
N GLY A 64 -5.53 -3.32 18.69
CA GLY A 64 -5.08 -4.71 18.54
C GLY A 64 -3.60 -4.95 18.83
N GLN A 65 -2.84 -3.88 19.05
CA GLN A 65 -1.41 -3.95 19.30
C GLN A 65 -1.15 -4.10 20.79
N GLU A 66 -1.21 -5.34 21.28
CA GLU A 66 -0.56 -5.68 22.54
C GLU A 66 0.90 -5.25 22.43
N PRO A 67 1.50 -4.63 23.47
CA PRO A 67 2.92 -4.32 23.48
C PRO A 67 3.70 -5.63 23.33
N THR A 68 4.09 -5.93 22.09
CA THR A 68 5.01 -7.00 21.79
C THR A 68 6.33 -6.57 22.39
N ASP A 69 6.71 -7.22 23.49
CA ASP A 69 8.06 -7.25 24.00
C ASP A 69 8.90 -8.06 22.98
N ALA A 70 9.09 -7.48 21.79
CA ALA A 70 10.01 -8.03 20.82
C ALA A 70 11.39 -7.95 21.46
N SER A 71 11.85 -9.09 21.98
CA SER A 71 13.19 -9.19 22.50
C SER A 71 14.16 -8.67 21.42
N PRO A 72 15.10 -7.77 21.77
CA PRO A 72 16.07 -7.21 20.84
C PRO A 72 16.76 -8.29 19.97
N THR A 73 16.96 -9.48 20.53
CA THR A 73 17.52 -10.67 19.87
C THR A 73 16.70 -11.13 18.65
N ILE A 74 15.37 -11.07 18.71
CA ILE A 74 14.50 -11.49 17.59
C ILE A 74 14.65 -10.50 16.42
N VAL A 75 14.65 -9.20 16.72
CA VAL A 75 14.80 -8.13 15.72
C VAL A 75 16.16 -8.24 15.04
N GLU A 76 17.23 -8.42 15.81
CA GLU A 76 18.59 -8.60 15.28
C GLU A 76 18.71 -9.86 14.41
N THR A 77 18.09 -10.96 14.82
CA THR A 77 18.08 -12.23 14.06
C THR A 77 17.38 -12.05 12.71
N VAL A 78 16.23 -11.37 12.67
CA VAL A 78 15.49 -11.12 11.42
C VAL A 78 16.27 -10.18 10.50
N ILE A 79 16.87 -9.11 11.03
CA ILE A 79 17.70 -8.18 10.25
C ILE A 79 18.92 -8.90 9.66
N ALA A 80 19.57 -9.77 10.44
CA ALA A 80 20.67 -10.59 9.96
C ALA A 80 20.21 -11.50 8.81
N ALA A 81 19.06 -12.17 8.95
CA ALA A 81 18.52 -13.05 7.90
C ALA A 81 18.23 -12.31 6.58
N ILE A 82 17.61 -11.13 6.62
CA ILE A 82 17.30 -10.32 5.41
C ILE A 82 18.59 -9.91 4.67
N ARG A 83 19.64 -9.56 5.42
CA ARG A 83 20.95 -9.19 4.85
C ARG A 83 21.64 -10.37 4.18
N SER A 84 21.53 -11.56 4.76
CA SER A 84 22.08 -12.80 4.21
C SER A 84 21.38 -13.22 2.91
N ASP A 85 20.05 -13.07 2.85
CA ASP A 85 19.24 -13.44 1.67
C ASP A 85 19.48 -12.51 0.46
N SER A 86 19.90 -11.28 0.73
CA SER A 86 20.26 -10.29 -0.30
C SER A 86 21.63 -10.54 -0.94
N GLY A 87 22.40 -11.53 -0.46
CA GLY A 87 23.86 -11.62 -0.66
C GLY A 87 24.41 -12.78 -1.48
N ASP A 88 23.66 -13.84 -1.82
CA ASP A 88 24.22 -14.97 -2.57
C ASP A 88 23.15 -15.72 -3.39
N ASP A 89 23.06 -15.45 -4.69
CA ASP A 89 22.50 -16.40 -5.66
C ASP A 89 23.65 -17.17 -6.32
N PRO A 90 24.06 -18.33 -5.77
CA PRO A 90 25.15 -19.12 -6.33
C PRO A 90 24.88 -19.59 -7.77
N ARG A 91 23.63 -19.54 -8.26
CA ARG A 91 23.29 -19.95 -9.64
C ARG A 91 23.74 -18.96 -10.71
N ARG A 92 24.18 -17.75 -10.33
CA ARG A 92 24.67 -16.73 -11.28
C ARG A 92 26.15 -16.89 -11.64
N ARG A 93 26.90 -17.68 -10.88
CA ARG A 93 28.37 -17.77 -10.97
C ARG A 93 28.88 -18.72 -12.05
N ASP A 94 28.05 -19.66 -12.50
CA ASP A 94 28.46 -20.77 -13.39
C ASP A 94 27.94 -20.67 -14.84
N ARG A 95 27.53 -19.49 -15.32
CA ARG A 95 27.20 -19.32 -16.75
C ARG A 95 28.48 -18.96 -17.53
N PRO A 96 29.02 -19.83 -18.40
CA PRO A 96 30.09 -19.46 -19.31
C PRO A 96 29.50 -18.61 -20.46
N ASP A 97 30.30 -17.64 -20.94
CA ASP A 97 30.06 -16.85 -22.16
C ASP A 97 30.09 -17.71 -23.43
#